data_AF-A0A3M3XKG6-F1
#
_entry.id   AF-A0A3M3XKG6-F1
#
_cell.length_a   1.000
_cell.length_b   1.000
_cell.length_c   1.000
_cell.angle_alpha   90.00
_cell.angle_beta   90.00
_cell.angle_gamma   90.00
#
_symmetry.space_group_name_H-M   'P 1'
#
loop_
_entity.id
_entity.type
_entity.pdbx_description
1 polymer ?
#
loop_
_entity_poly.entity_id
_entity_poly.type
_entity_poly.pdbx_seq_one_letter_code
_entity_poly.pdbx_strand_id
1 'polypeptide(L)'
;MNFGSYVGQCLTSSDEFDASLTIAHKKPIPINFDNLELQSCIEGGQLCIRLGIQSKPGANNELTLEADALPLKPGMTYPIGPKSLPVRARFGLEGYLEHLPDIYWGNLDVNHIYTDKAGKTSINVSFSIGWDDDDGNEMELKCSTLQVST
;
A
#
# COMPACT_ATOMS: atom_id res chain seq x y z
N MET A 1 32.93 -34.62 9.93
CA MET A 1 31.82 -34.51 8.95
C MET A 1 31.70 -33.05 8.58
N ASN A 2 31.87 -32.77 7.29
CA ASN A 2 31.89 -31.43 6.72
C ASN A 2 30.43 -31.11 6.33
N PHE A 3 29.77 -30.19 7.03
CA PHE A 3 28.48 -29.67 6.59
C PHE A 3 28.71 -28.28 6.03
N GLY A 4 28.74 -28.24 4.70
CA GLY A 4 28.97 -27.06 3.91
C GLY A 4 27.86 -26.02 4.06
N SER A 5 28.31 -24.77 4.02
CA SER A 5 27.70 -23.65 3.29
C SER A 5 26.17 -23.58 3.29
N TYR A 6 25.61 -22.99 4.35
CA TYR A 6 24.36 -22.24 4.22
C TYR A 6 24.66 -20.96 3.43
N VAL A 7 24.55 -21.05 2.10
CA VAL A 7 24.30 -19.89 1.25
C VAL A 7 22.80 -19.65 1.28
N GLY A 8 22.34 -18.86 2.25
CA GLY A 8 20.97 -18.36 2.31
C GLY A 8 21.03 -16.85 2.15
N GLN A 9 20.56 -16.38 1.00
CA GLN A 9 20.54 -14.99 0.57
C GLN A 9 20.25 -14.00 1.70
N CYS A 10 21.19 -13.09 1.96
CA CYS A 10 20.85 -11.81 2.57
C CYS A 10 20.12 -10.98 1.50
N LEU A 11 18.80 -11.09 1.42
CA LEU A 11 17.97 -10.15 0.65
C LEU A 11 17.88 -8.86 1.45
N THR A 12 18.81 -7.97 1.17
CA THR A 12 18.73 -6.54 1.45
C THR A 12 17.43 -5.98 0.83
N SER A 13 16.71 -5.17 1.60
CA SER A 13 15.37 -4.62 1.34
C SER A 13 15.05 -4.38 -0.15
N SER A 14 14.20 -5.24 -0.71
CA SER A 14 13.66 -5.14 -2.06
C SER A 14 12.26 -4.51 -2.03
N ASP A 15 12.13 -3.36 -1.38
CA ASP A 15 10.82 -2.69 -1.35
C ASP A 15 10.45 -2.33 -2.80
N GLU A 16 9.23 -2.69 -3.19
CA GLU A 16 8.76 -2.61 -4.57
C GLU A 16 7.38 -1.94 -4.58
N PHE A 17 7.15 -1.08 -5.56
CA PHE A 17 5.89 -0.41 -5.76
C PHE A 17 5.63 -0.22 -7.25
N ASP A 18 4.52 -0.77 -7.72
CA ASP A 18 4.01 -0.58 -9.08
C ASP A 18 2.52 -0.23 -9.01
N ALA A 19 2.21 1.02 -9.30
CA ALA A 19 0.85 1.51 -9.32
C ALA A 19 0.59 2.48 -10.46
N SER A 20 -0.68 2.60 -10.83
CA SER A 20 -1.15 3.53 -11.84
C SER A 20 -2.49 4.15 -11.46
N LEU A 21 -2.69 5.39 -11.90
CA LEU A 21 -3.95 6.12 -11.85
C LEU A 21 -4.64 6.06 -13.20
N THR A 22 -5.88 5.63 -13.23
CA THR A 22 -6.74 5.65 -14.40
C THR A 22 -7.83 6.69 -14.20
N ILE A 23 -8.05 7.52 -15.22
CA ILE A 23 -9.04 8.62 -15.20
C ILE A 23 -10.06 8.39 -16.30
N ALA A 24 -11.35 8.27 -15.97
CA ALA A 24 -12.42 8.09 -16.95
C ALA A 24 -12.13 6.94 -17.94
N HIS A 25 -11.56 5.83 -17.44
CA HIS A 25 -11.09 4.68 -18.24
C HIS A 25 -10.11 5.00 -19.38
N LYS A 26 -9.36 6.12 -19.27
CA LYS A 26 -8.30 6.49 -20.21
C LYS A 26 -7.02 5.70 -19.94
N LYS A 27 -5.95 6.02 -20.69
CA LYS A 27 -4.64 5.41 -20.52
C LYS A 27 -4.15 5.58 -19.07
N PRO A 28 -3.68 4.50 -18.41
CA PRO A 28 -3.13 4.58 -17.06
C PRO A 28 -1.91 5.49 -16.98
N ILE A 29 -1.82 6.25 -15.90
CA ILE A 29 -0.73 7.15 -15.56
C ILE A 29 0.08 6.47 -14.45
N PRO A 30 1.37 6.13 -14.66
CA PRO A 30 2.17 5.51 -13.63
C PRO A 30 2.38 6.45 -12.44
N ILE A 31 2.30 5.91 -11.22
CA ILE A 31 2.60 6.64 -9.99
C ILE A 31 3.92 6.13 -9.44
N ASN A 32 4.81 7.06 -9.11
CA ASN A 32 6.10 6.75 -8.51
C ASN A 32 6.20 7.47 -7.16
N PHE A 33 6.28 6.68 -6.09
CA PHE A 33 6.70 7.13 -4.77
C PHE A 33 8.15 6.72 -4.56
N ASP A 34 8.98 7.62 -4.03
CA ASP A 34 10.41 7.36 -3.75
C ASP A 34 10.63 6.90 -2.29
N ASN A 35 9.62 7.07 -1.43
CA ASN A 35 9.60 6.62 -0.05
C ASN A 35 8.52 5.56 0.14
N LEU A 36 8.92 4.37 0.57
CA LEU A 36 8.02 3.27 0.91
C LEU A 36 8.28 2.89 2.36
N GLU A 37 7.31 3.09 3.25
CA GLU A 37 7.50 2.90 4.68
C GLU A 37 6.40 2.00 5.27
N LEU A 38 6.81 0.90 5.90
CA LEU A 38 5.94 0.11 6.77
C LEU A 38 6.05 0.64 8.21
N GLN A 39 5.19 1.58 8.58
CA GLN A 39 5.26 2.23 9.89
C GLN A 39 4.90 1.28 11.04
N SER A 40 3.91 0.41 10.81
CA SER A 40 3.54 -0.62 11.77
C SER A 40 2.90 -1.80 11.05
N CYS A 41 3.31 -3.01 11.40
CA CYS A 41 2.61 -4.24 11.11
C CYS A 41 2.65 -5.13 12.35
N ILE A 42 1.67 -4.95 13.24
CA ILE A 42 1.55 -5.76 14.45
C ILE A 42 0.61 -6.92 14.14
N GLU A 43 1.08 -8.15 14.38
CA GLU A 43 0.25 -9.34 14.30
C GLU A 43 -0.96 -9.19 15.23
N GLY A 44 -2.17 -9.16 14.66
CA GLY A 44 -3.40 -8.94 15.42
C GLY A 44 -3.69 -7.50 15.84
N GLY A 45 -2.90 -6.52 15.38
CA GLY A 45 -2.85 -5.19 15.96
C GLY A 45 -3.13 -4.08 14.97
N GLN A 46 -2.20 -3.73 14.07
CA GLN A 46 -2.30 -2.55 13.21
C GLN A 46 -1.44 -2.69 11.95
N LEU A 47 -2.01 -2.38 10.78
CA LEU A 47 -1.27 -2.07 9.55
C LEU A 47 -1.30 -0.55 9.35
N CYS A 48 -0.13 0.06 9.19
CA CYS A 48 0.03 1.42 8.67
C CYS A 48 1.16 1.39 7.64
N ILE A 49 0.81 1.54 6.37
CA ILE A 49 1.77 1.74 5.28
C ILE A 49 1.69 3.20 4.86
N ARG A 50 2.84 3.86 4.72
CA ARG A 50 2.96 5.22 4.23
C ARG A 50 3.89 5.25 3.03
N LEU A 51 3.36 5.69 1.89
CA LEU A 51 4.15 5.93 0.67
C LEU A 51 4.15 7.43 0.38
N GLY A 52 5.25 7.96 -0.11
CA GLY A 52 5.32 9.40 -0.43
C GLY A 52 6.53 9.79 -1.25
N ILE A 53 6.71 11.09 -1.42
CA ILE A 53 7.84 11.70 -2.14
C ILE A 53 8.77 12.45 -1.16
N GLN A 54 9.97 11.93 -0.88
CA GLN A 54 10.99 12.49 0.03
C GLN A 54 11.43 13.90 -0.38
N SER A 55 11.42 14.21 -1.67
CA SER A 55 11.76 15.56 -2.16
C SER A 55 10.65 16.61 -1.92
N LYS A 56 9.45 16.17 -1.52
CA LYS A 56 8.31 17.02 -1.15
C LYS A 56 7.53 16.44 0.06
N PRO A 57 8.17 16.28 1.24
CA PRO A 57 7.51 15.71 2.41
C PRO A 57 6.38 16.66 2.88
N GLY A 58 5.14 16.16 2.95
CA GLY A 58 3.98 16.91 3.43
C GLY A 58 3.23 17.72 2.37
N ALA A 59 3.62 17.65 1.09
CA ALA A 59 2.90 18.29 0.00
C ALA A 59 2.19 17.25 -0.87
N ASN A 60 0.89 17.03 -0.62
CA ASN A 60 -0.14 16.44 -1.49
C ASN A 60 0.23 15.20 -2.34
N ASN A 61 1.30 14.47 -1.99
CA ASN A 61 1.82 13.30 -2.71
C ASN A 61 2.10 12.20 -1.69
N GLU A 62 1.03 11.58 -1.21
CA GLU A 62 1.09 10.60 -0.15
C GLU A 62 -0.01 9.56 -0.32
N LEU A 63 0.31 8.30 -0.04
CA LEU A 63 -0.66 7.23 0.14
C LEU A 63 -0.49 6.66 1.54
N THR A 64 -1.59 6.54 2.28
CA THR A 64 -1.64 5.78 3.53
C THR A 64 -2.67 4.68 3.43
N LEU A 65 -2.32 3.47 3.89
CA LEU A 65 -3.25 2.35 4.08
C LEU A 65 -3.25 1.97 5.56
N GLU A 66 -4.42 2.05 6.20
CA GLU A 66 -4.57 1.86 7.64
C GLU A 66 -5.65 0.81 7.94
N ALA A 67 -5.29 -0.27 8.65
CA ALA A 67 -6.24 -1.33 9.03
C ALA A 67 -6.67 -1.30 10.51
N ASP A 68 -6.31 -0.26 11.27
CA ASP A 68 -6.53 -0.14 12.74
C ASP A 68 -6.37 -1.50 13.45
N ALA A 69 -7.27 -1.90 14.35
CA ALA A 69 -7.21 -3.13 15.16
C ALA A 69 -7.39 -4.45 14.38
N LEU A 70 -7.46 -4.42 13.04
CA LEU A 70 -7.80 -5.60 12.24
C LEU A 70 -6.58 -6.52 12.03
N PRO A 71 -6.67 -7.81 12.44
CA PRO A 71 -5.66 -8.80 12.10
C PRO A 71 -5.69 -9.12 10.60
N LEU A 72 -4.67 -8.68 9.86
CA LEU A 72 -4.48 -9.08 8.46
C LEU A 72 -3.97 -10.52 8.38
N LYS A 73 -4.48 -11.27 7.41
CA LYS A 73 -4.10 -12.67 7.16
C LYS A 73 -3.65 -12.83 5.70
N PRO A 74 -2.58 -13.62 5.44
CA PRO A 74 -2.19 -13.97 4.09
C PRO A 74 -3.32 -14.67 3.32
N GLY A 75 -3.45 -14.36 2.03
CA GLY A 75 -4.47 -14.90 1.13
C GLY A 75 -5.86 -14.31 1.30
N MET A 76 -6.01 -13.24 2.08
CA MET A 76 -7.29 -12.57 2.32
C MET A 76 -7.38 -11.23 1.59
N THR A 77 -8.60 -10.89 1.19
CA THR A 77 -8.98 -9.58 0.65
C THR A 77 -9.80 -8.80 1.67
N TYR A 78 -9.49 -7.52 1.83
CA TYR A 78 -10.17 -6.62 2.76
C TYR A 78 -10.73 -5.42 2.01
N PRO A 79 -12.00 -5.04 2.22
CA PRO A 79 -12.55 -3.87 1.56
C PRO A 79 -11.91 -2.59 2.09
N ILE A 80 -11.59 -1.69 1.17
CA ILE A 80 -11.10 -0.34 1.43
C ILE A 80 -12.28 0.63 1.31
N GLY A 81 -12.37 1.57 2.24
CA GLY A 81 -13.30 2.70 2.11
C GLY A 81 -13.32 3.58 3.36
N PRO A 82 -14.31 4.47 3.51
CA PRO A 82 -14.37 5.43 4.62
C PRO A 82 -14.53 4.72 5.98
N LYS A 83 -14.49 5.48 7.08
CA LYS A 83 -14.32 5.02 8.49
C LYS A 83 -15.09 3.77 8.96
N SER A 84 -16.15 3.36 8.29
CA SER A 84 -16.90 2.13 8.59
C SER A 84 -16.27 0.85 8.02
N LEU A 85 -15.29 0.95 7.12
CA LEU A 85 -14.66 -0.20 6.47
C LEU A 85 -13.34 -0.61 7.13
N PRO A 86 -12.93 -1.88 7.00
CA PRO A 86 -11.80 -2.45 7.74
C PRO A 86 -10.46 -1.84 7.36
N VAL A 87 -10.32 -1.30 6.15
CA VAL A 87 -9.12 -0.60 5.69
C VAL A 87 -9.51 0.79 5.23
N ARG A 88 -8.82 1.80 5.77
CA ARG A 88 -8.93 3.20 5.33
C ARG A 88 -7.77 3.54 4.42
N ALA A 89 -8.04 4.44 3.48
CA ALA A 89 -7.01 5.00 2.63
C ALA A 89 -7.00 6.52 2.76
N ARG A 90 -5.81 7.10 2.65
CA ARG A 90 -5.62 8.52 2.33
C ARG A 90 -4.75 8.56 1.10
N PHE A 91 -5.15 9.30 0.09
CA PHE A 91 -4.36 9.45 -1.12
C PHE A 91 -4.44 10.90 -1.60
N GLY A 92 -3.28 11.45 -1.94
CA GLY A 92 -3.14 12.71 -2.64
C GLY A 92 -2.04 12.55 -3.69
N LEU A 93 -2.25 13.16 -4.85
CA LEU A 93 -1.27 13.28 -5.92
C LEU A 93 -1.39 14.65 -6.59
N GLU A 94 -0.33 15.45 -6.46
CA GLU A 94 -0.24 16.81 -7.01
C GLU A 94 -0.56 16.82 -8.52
N GLY A 95 -1.41 17.76 -8.93
CA GLY A 95 -1.87 17.90 -10.32
C GLY A 95 -3.03 16.98 -10.71
N TYR A 96 -3.44 16.05 -9.84
CA TYR A 96 -4.55 15.13 -10.10
C TYR A 96 -5.62 15.18 -9.00
N LEU A 97 -5.21 15.08 -7.74
CA LEU A 97 -6.12 15.01 -6.59
C LEU A 97 -5.41 15.51 -5.33
N GLU A 98 -5.95 16.51 -4.64
CA GLU A 98 -5.34 16.98 -3.39
C GLU A 98 -5.51 15.97 -2.25
N HIS A 99 -6.70 15.36 -2.15
CA HIS A 99 -7.04 14.33 -1.16
C HIS A 99 -8.18 13.44 -1.69
N LEU A 100 -8.26 12.19 -1.24
CA LEU A 100 -9.40 11.32 -1.51
C LEU A 100 -10.71 11.98 -1.07
N PRO A 101 -11.78 11.88 -1.89
CA PRO A 101 -13.09 12.34 -1.50
C PRO A 101 -13.65 11.51 -0.32
N ASP A 102 -14.73 11.99 0.29
CA ASP A 102 -15.40 11.31 1.41
C ASP A 102 -15.98 9.94 1.03
N ILE A 103 -16.25 9.73 -0.26
CA ILE A 103 -16.79 8.48 -0.81
C ILE A 103 -15.75 7.87 -1.74
N TYR A 104 -15.17 6.76 -1.32
CA TYR A 104 -14.28 5.92 -2.11
C TYR A 104 -14.49 4.45 -1.74
N TRP A 105 -14.09 3.56 -2.63
CA TRP A 105 -14.21 2.11 -2.47
C TRP A 105 -12.94 1.42 -2.95
N GLY A 106 -12.76 0.15 -2.62
CA GLY A 106 -11.59 -0.56 -3.07
C GLY A 106 -11.39 -1.88 -2.35
N ASN A 107 -10.26 -2.52 -2.63
CA ASN A 107 -9.85 -3.76 -2.00
C ASN A 107 -8.35 -3.75 -1.73
N LEU A 108 -7.95 -4.30 -0.59
CA LEU A 108 -6.58 -4.65 -0.23
C LEU A 108 -6.45 -6.16 -0.23
N ASP A 109 -5.62 -6.70 -1.12
CA ASP A 109 -5.27 -8.11 -1.17
C ASP A 109 -3.95 -8.33 -0.44
N VAL A 110 -3.99 -9.15 0.61
CA VAL A 110 -2.81 -9.50 1.40
C VAL A 110 -2.20 -10.78 0.84
N ASN A 111 -1.22 -10.65 -0.04
CA ASN A 111 -0.60 -11.80 -0.71
C ASN A 111 0.31 -12.58 0.25
N HIS A 112 1.14 -11.87 1.01
CA HIS A 112 2.09 -12.48 1.93
C HIS A 112 2.39 -11.59 3.14
N ILE A 113 2.55 -12.19 4.31
CA ILE A 113 3.09 -11.56 5.52
C ILE A 113 4.16 -12.50 6.06
N TYR A 114 5.33 -11.96 6.36
CA TYR A 114 6.43 -12.70 6.95
C TYR A 114 7.10 -11.87 8.05
N THR A 115 7.28 -12.47 9.23
CA THR A 115 8.06 -11.89 10.33
C THR A 115 9.21 -12.83 10.67
N ASP A 116 10.42 -12.30 10.67
CA ASP A 116 11.61 -13.08 11.00
C ASP A 116 11.83 -13.20 12.51
N LYS A 117 12.84 -13.98 12.91
CA LYS A 117 13.20 -14.19 14.32
C LYS A 117 13.77 -12.94 14.99
N ALA A 118 14.22 -11.95 14.23
CA ALA A 118 14.71 -10.67 14.73
C ALA A 118 13.57 -9.65 14.90
N GLY A 119 12.33 -10.01 14.54
CA GLY A 119 11.16 -9.14 14.63
C GLY A 119 10.98 -8.22 13.42
N LYS A 120 11.75 -8.43 12.34
CA LYS A 120 11.56 -7.70 11.09
C LYS A 120 10.36 -8.27 10.36
N THR A 121 9.41 -7.41 10.00
CA THR A 121 8.21 -7.79 9.25
C THR A 121 8.30 -7.28 7.83
N SER A 122 7.95 -8.13 6.87
CA SER A 122 7.73 -7.79 5.48
C SER A 122 6.32 -8.17 5.06
N ILE A 123 5.68 -7.31 4.27
CA ILE A 123 4.34 -7.55 3.72
C ILE A 123 4.37 -7.36 2.21
N ASN A 124 3.67 -8.23 1.49
CA ASN A 124 3.37 -8.10 0.06
C ASN A 124 1.86 -7.97 -0.09
N VAL A 125 1.40 -6.86 -0.68
CA VAL A 125 0.00 -6.58 -0.96
C VAL A 125 -0.19 -6.08 -2.38
N SER A 126 -1.43 -6.18 -2.86
CA SER A 126 -1.93 -5.40 -3.99
C SER A 126 -3.22 -4.70 -3.56
N PHE A 127 -3.58 -3.61 -4.24
CA PHE A 127 -4.82 -2.93 -3.91
C PHE A 127 -5.40 -2.18 -5.11
N SER A 128 -6.69 -1.88 -5.03
CA SER A 128 -7.33 -0.86 -5.85
C SER A 128 -8.15 0.08 -4.98
N ILE A 129 -8.20 1.35 -5.37
CA ILE A 129 -9.02 2.40 -4.75
C ILE A 129 -9.71 3.15 -5.88
N GLY A 130 -11.03 3.12 -5.91
CA GLY A 130 -11.89 3.85 -6.83
C GLY A 130 -12.65 4.99 -6.15
N TRP A 131 -12.88 6.06 -6.88
CA TRP A 131 -13.73 7.19 -6.49
C TRP A 131 -14.26 7.90 -7.74
N ASP A 132 -15.31 8.72 -7.58
CA ASP A 132 -15.76 9.62 -8.65
C ASP A 132 -15.17 11.02 -8.43
N ASP A 133 -14.74 11.67 -9.51
CA ASP A 133 -14.38 13.10 -9.48
C ASP A 133 -15.63 14.01 -9.44
N ASP A 134 -15.42 15.32 -9.29
CA ASP A 134 -16.51 16.31 -9.22
C ASP A 134 -17.40 16.35 -10.47
N ASP A 135 -16.89 15.87 -11.61
CA ASP A 135 -17.61 15.76 -12.88
C ASP A 135 -18.31 14.39 -13.05
N GLY A 136 -18.20 13.50 -12.06
CA GLY A 136 -18.78 12.15 -12.06
C GLY A 136 -17.99 11.15 -12.91
N ASN A 137 -16.73 11.43 -13.24
CA ASN A 137 -15.86 10.47 -13.88
C ASN A 137 -15.24 9.53 -12.85
N GLU A 138 -15.32 8.23 -13.14
CA GLU A 138 -14.64 7.22 -12.33
C GLU A 138 -13.12 7.38 -12.43
N MET A 139 -12.48 7.40 -11.27
CA MET A 139 -11.04 7.38 -11.08
C MET A 139 -10.66 6.08 -10.37
N GLU A 140 -9.56 5.46 -10.77
CA GLU A 140 -9.06 4.25 -10.14
C GLU A 140 -7.55 4.33 -9.93
N LEU A 141 -7.10 4.25 -8.68
CA LEU A 141 -5.74 3.95 -8.30
C LEU A 141 -5.60 2.44 -8.16
N LYS A 142 -4.72 1.83 -8.96
CA LYS A 142 -4.46 0.39 -8.92
C LYS A 142 -2.99 0.10 -8.71
N CYS A 143 -2.68 -0.67 -7.67
CA CYS A 143 -1.35 -1.15 -7.35
C CYS A 143 -1.27 -2.65 -7.58
N SER A 144 -0.43 -3.07 -8.52
CA SER A 144 -0.20 -4.48 -8.88
C SER A 144 0.68 -5.18 -7.84
N THR A 145 1.65 -4.47 -7.27
CA THR A 145 2.59 -5.01 -6.29
C THR A 145 3.09 -3.89 -5.37
N LEU A 146 2.91 -4.10 -4.06
CA LEU A 146 3.51 -3.32 -3.00
C LEU A 146 4.19 -4.26 -2.02
N GLN A 147 5.51 -4.18 -1.94
CA GLN A 147 6.32 -4.91 -0.99
C GLN A 147 7.06 -3.92 -0.10
N VAL A 148 6.86 -4.01 1.21
CA VAL A 148 7.53 -3.14 2.20
C VAL A 148 7.94 -3.92 3.43
N SER A 149 9.02 -3.48 4.08
CA SER A 149 9.53 -4.07 5.31
C SER A 149 9.90 -3.03 6.38
N THR A 150 9.89 -3.45 7.64
CA THR A 150 10.34 -2.64 8.80
C THR A 150 11.86 -2.61 8.95
#